data_AF-A0A2L2Z8T9-F1
#
_entry.id   AF-A0A2L2Z8T9-F1
#
_cell.length_a   1.000
_cell.length_b   1.000
_cell.length_c   1.000
_cell.angle_alpha   90.00
_cell.angle_beta   90.00
_cell.angle_gamma   90.00
#
_symmetry.space_group_name_H-M   'P 1'
#
loop_
_entity.id
_entity.type
_entity.pdbx_description
1 polymer ?
#
loop_
_entity_poly.entity_id
_entity_poly.type
_entity_poly.pdbx_seq_one_letter_code
_entity_poly.pdbx_strand_id
1 'polypeptide(L)' 'TLAIIGLGRIGREVAFRMLAFGMKTFGFEPRVPAEVAIKFGVETIVLSVIWPLSDYITVHTPLWNQRCMNC' A
#
# COMPACT_ATOMS: atom_id res chain seq x y z
N THR A 1 1.06 10.54 6.18
CA THR A 1 0.40 9.32 5.70
C THR A 1 1.16 8.72 4.54
N LEU A 2 1.46 7.42 4.61
CA LEU A 2 2.15 6.68 3.54
C LEU A 2 1.17 5.75 2.82
N ALA A 3 1.11 5.86 1.50
CA ALA A 3 0.48 4.86 0.65
C ALA A 3 1.48 3.85 0.11
N ILE A 4 1.09 2.59 0.16
CA ILE A 4 1.88 1.44 -0.26
C ILE A 4 1.11 0.72 -1.36
N ILE A 5 1.57 0.85 -2.60
CA ILE A 5 0.98 0.16 -3.75
C ILE A 5 1.75 -1.14 -3.95
N GLY A 6 1.09 -2.26 -3.66
CA GLY A 6 1.70 -3.59 -3.65
C GLY A 6 2.07 -4.06 -2.25
N LEU A 7 1.37 -5.10 -1.76
CA LEU A 7 1.53 -5.66 -0.40
C LEU A 7 2.22 -7.03 -0.41
N GLY A 8 3.21 -7.17 -1.28
CA GLY A 8 4.12 -8.31 -1.30
C GLY A 8 5.03 -8.37 -0.06
N ARG A 9 6.14 -9.12 -0.14
CA ARG A 9 7.11 -9.17 0.97
C ARG A 9 7.69 -7.79 1.29
N ILE A 10 8.12 -7.05 0.27
CA ILE A 10 8.79 -5.75 0.44
C ILE A 10 7.81 -4.70 0.98
N GLY A 11 6.62 -4.54 0.39
CA GLY A 11 5.65 -3.55 0.83
C GLY A 11 5.20 -3.73 2.29
N ARG A 12 5.06 -4.98 2.75
CA ARG A 12 4.74 -5.28 4.15
C ARG A 12 5.87 -4.92 5.12
N GLU A 13 7.11 -5.19 4.73
CA GLU A 13 8.28 -4.80 5.53
C GLU A 13 8.44 -3.28 5.62
N VAL A 14 8.11 -2.55 4.54
CA VAL A 14 8.05 -1.09 4.57
C VAL A 14 6.95 -0.63 5.52
N ALA A 15 5.73 -1.14 5.41
CA ALA A 15 4.63 -0.80 6.31
C ALA A 15 5.03 -0.96 7.79
N PHE A 16 5.58 -2.12 8.14
CA PHE A 16 6.01 -2.44 9.50
C PHE A 16 7.03 -1.44 10.04
N ARG A 17 8.02 -1.04 9.25
CA ARG A 17 9.02 -0.03 9.65
C ARG A 17 8.42 1.35 9.85
N MET A 18 7.42 1.71 9.05
CA MET A 18 6.80 3.04 9.09
C MET A 18 5.91 3.23 10.33
N LEU A 19 5.51 2.15 10.99
CA LEU A 19 4.92 2.20 12.33
C LEU A 19 5.85 2.86 13.35
N ALA A 20 7.17 2.62 13.26
CA ALA A 20 8.16 3.25 14.15
C ALA A 20 8.26 4.77 13.95
N PHE A 21 7.84 5.27 12.79
CA PHE A 21 7.77 6.69 12.46
C PHE A 21 6.40 7.30 12.81
N GLY A 22 5.50 6.53 13.43
CA GLY A 22 4.14 6.98 13.76
C GLY A 22 3.29 7.29 12.53
N MET A 23 3.64 6.75 11.36
CA MET A 23 2.90 7.02 10.14
C MET A 23 1.62 6.20 10.07
N LYS A 24 0.52 6.84 9.67
CA LYS A 24 -0.65 6.11 9.16
C LYS A 24 -0.29 5.50 7.80
N THR A 25 -0.51 4.18 7.65
CA THR A 25 -0.23 3.48 6.38
C THR A 25 -1.51 3.00 5.70
N PHE A 26 -1.65 3.36 4.43
CA PHE A 26 -2.70 2.89 3.53
C PHE A 26 -2.10 1.94 2.50
N GLY A 27 -2.83 0.88 2.15
CA GLY A 27 -2.35 -0.12 1.21
C GLY A 27 -3.36 -0.45 0.12
N PHE A 28 -2.84 -0.70 -1.08
CA PHE A 28 -3.60 -1.29 -2.17
C PHE A 28 -2.88 -2.52 -2.72
N GLU A 29 -3.57 -3.65 -2.76
CA GLU A 29 -3.10 -4.88 -3.40
C GLU A 29 -4.30 -5.68 -3.94
N PRO A 30 -4.41 -5.91 -5.26
CA PRO A 30 -5.55 -6.60 -5.85
C PRO A 30 -5.73 -8.05 -5.40
N ARG A 31 -4.66 -8.71 -4.92
CA ARG A 31 -4.64 -10.16 -4.66
C ARG A 31 -4.53 -10.55 -3.20
N VAL A 32 -4.36 -9.59 -2.29
CA VAL A 32 -4.16 -9.85 -0.86
C VAL A 32 -5.44 -9.49 -0.11
N PRO A 33 -6.04 -10.42 0.65
CA PRO A 33 -7.20 -10.13 1.49
C PRO A 33 -6.88 -9.06 2.54
N ALA A 34 -7.85 -8.20 2.85
CA ALA A 34 -7.68 -7.08 3.79
C ALA A 34 -7.23 -7.56 5.19
N GLU A 35 -7.66 -8.75 5.62
CA GLU A 35 -7.30 -9.32 6.92
C GLU A 35 -5.80 -9.59 7.05
N VAL A 36 -5.11 -9.84 5.93
CA VAL A 36 -3.66 -10.03 5.92
C VAL A 36 -2.95 -8.71 6.10
N ALA A 37 -3.42 -7.64 5.47
CA ALA A 37 -2.82 -6.30 5.55
C ALA A 37 -2.88 -5.70 6.97
N ILE A 38 -3.99 -5.94 7.67
CA ILE A 38 -4.19 -5.47 9.06
C ILE A 38 -3.09 -5.99 9.99
N LYS A 39 -2.61 -7.22 9.79
CA LYS A 39 -1.52 -7.80 10.60
C LYS A 39 -0.20 -7.03 10.51
N PHE A 40 -0.03 -6.21 9.48
CA PHE A 40 1.16 -5.37 9.26
C PHE A 40 0.88 -3.89 9.52
N GLY A 41 -0.25 -3.56 10.15
CA GLY A 41 -0.62 -2.18 10.47
C GLY A 41 -1.08 -1.36 9.25
N VAL A 42 -1.51 -2.03 8.18
CA VAL A 42 -1.95 -1.40 6.93
C VAL A 42 -3.47 -1.41 6.82
N GLU A 43 -4.05 -0.24 6.63
CA GLU A 43 -5.46 -0.09 6.28
C GLU A 43 -5.62 -0.24 4.77
N THR A 44 -6.34 -1.27 4.32
CA THR A 44 -6.53 -1.53 2.88
C THR A 44 -7.60 -0.60 2.34
N ILE A 45 -7.29 0.14 1.27
CA ILE A 45 -8.23 1.06 0.62
C ILE A 45 -8.19 0.90 -0.90
N VAL A 46 -9.24 1.39 -1.56
CA VAL A 46 -9.35 1.33 -3.03
C VAL A 46 -8.37 2.31 -3.67
N LEU A 47 -7.78 1.92 -4.81
CA LEU A 47 -6.76 2.72 -5.47
C LEU A 47 -7.27 4.13 -5.86
N SER A 48 -8.52 4.29 -6.29
CA SER A 48 -9.05 5.62 -6.67
C SER A 48 -9.11 6.63 -5.52
N VAL A 49 -9.14 6.16 -4.27
CA VAL A 49 -9.25 7.03 -3.09
C VAL A 49 -7.92 7.21 -2.34
N ILE A 50 -6.89 6.44 -2.68
CA ILE A 50 -5.59 6.51 -1.98
C ILE A 50 -4.83 7.79 -2.27
N TRP A 51 -4.96 8.33 -3.48
CA TRP A 51 -4.20 9.48 -3.97
C TRP A 51 -4.36 10.73 -3.12
N PRO A 52 -5.59 11.25 -2.86
CA PRO A 52 -5.76 12.48 -2.08
C PRO A 52 -5.44 12.30 -0.59
N LEU A 53 -5.30 11.07 -0.09
CA LEU A 53 -5.05 10.78 1.31
C LEU A 53 -3.56 10.62 1.65
N SER A 54 -2.68 10.66 0.64
CA SER A 54 -1.29 10.26 0.76
C SER A 54 -0.34 11.44 0.69
N ASP A 55 0.50 11.60 1.71
CA ASP A 55 1.62 12.57 1.68
C ASP A 55 2.84 11.95 0.98
N TYR A 56 2.99 10.64 1.11
CA TYR A 56 4.04 9.85 0.47
C TYR A 56 3.43 8.63 -0.20
N ILE A 57 4.00 8.24 -1.34
CA ILE A 57 3.59 7.04 -2.08
C ILE A 57 4.85 6.23 -2.35
N THR A 58 4.78 4.93 -2.08
CA THR A 58 5.80 3.94 -2.45
C THR A 58 5.16 2.81 -3.24
N VAL A 59 5.87 2.35 -4.28
CA VAL A 59 5.38 1.33 -5.20
C VAL A 59 6.26 0.08 -5.10
N HIS A 60 5.64 -1.04 -4.76
CA HIS A 60 6.26 -2.35 -4.59
C HIS A 60 5.52 -3.43 -5.39
N THR A 61 4.96 -3.05 -6.53
CA THR A 61 4.38 -3.97 -7.50
C THR A 61 5.45 -4.47 -8.48
N PRO A 62 5.35 -5.70 -8.99
CA PRO A 62 6.16 -6.11 -10.13
C PRO A 62 5.87 -5.22 -11.33
N LEU A 63 6.86 -5.02 -12.19
CA LEU A 63 6.63 -4.38 -13.49
C LEU A 63 5.80 -5.33 -14.36
N TRP A 64 4.56 -4.95 -14.67
CA TRP A 64 3.71 -5.65 -15.62
C TRP A 64 3.53 -4.75 -16.86
N ASN A 65 3.38 -5.34 -18.05
CA ASN A 65 3.10 -4.60 -19.28
C ASN A 65 1.68 -3.95 -19.34
N GLN A 66 0.93 -3.99 -18.25
CA GLN A 66 -0.38 -3.36 -18.13
C GLN A 66 -0.16 -1.90 -17.75
N ARG A 67 -0.46 -0.99 -18.67
CA ARG A 67 -0.60 0.43 -18.34
C ARG A 67 -1.72 0.56 -17.30
N CYS A 68 -1.47 1.35 -16.26
CA CYS A 68 -2.50 1.73 -15.31
C CYS A 68 -3.57 2.53 -16.07
N MET A 69 -4.69 1.90 -16.44
CA MET A 69 -5.75 2.56 -17.23
C MET A 69 -6.68 3.41 -16.36
N ASN A 70 -6.63 3.26 -15.03
CA ASN A 70 -7.50 3.94 -14.07
C ASN A 70 -6.75 4.38 -12.79
N CYS A 71 -5.46 4.72 -12.92
CA CYS A 71 -4.85 5.71 -12.03
C CYS A 71 -5.42 7.07 -12.45
#